data_AF-B0XC90-F1
#
_entry.id   AF-B0XC90-F1
#
_cell.length_a   1.000
_cell.length_b   1.000
_cell.length_c   1.000
_cell.angle_alpha   90.00
_cell.angle_beta   90.00
_cell.angle_gamma   90.00
#
_symmetry.space_group_name_H-M   'P 1'
#
loop_
_entity.id
_entity.type
_entity.pdbx_description
1 polymer ?
#
loop_
_entity_poly.entity_id
_entity_poly.type
_entity_poly.pdbx_seq_one_letter_code
_entity_poly.pdbx_strand_id
1 'polypeptide(L)' 'MSTGRDSYHKMRATSDKNAAIRKKRKNELGNWPPTSRLAPAVSTVCETEVKI' A
#
# COMPACT_ATOMS: atom_id res chain seq x y z
N MET A 1 -0.70 11.63 -7.67
CA MET A 1 -2.05 11.33 -7.13
C MET A 1 -1.89 10.57 -5.82
N SER A 2 -2.58 10.98 -4.74
CA SER A 2 -2.50 10.31 -3.43
C SER A 2 -3.83 9.69 -3.03
N THR A 3 -3.78 8.46 -2.49
CA THR A 3 -4.92 7.78 -1.88
C THR A 3 -5.19 8.38 -0.50
N GLY A 4 -6.45 8.72 -0.22
CA GLY A 4 -6.89 9.27 1.06
C GLY A 4 -7.87 8.32 1.73
N ARG A 5 -7.85 8.30 3.06
CA ARG A 5 -8.71 7.44 3.90
C ARG A 5 -9.94 8.17 4.47
N ASP A 6 -10.14 9.43 4.09
CA ASP A 6 -11.34 10.17 4.48
C ASP A 6 -12.62 9.53 3.93
N SER A 7 -13.78 9.88 4.47
CA SER A 7 -15.07 9.33 4.03
C SER A 7 -15.92 10.32 3.24
N TYR A 8 -15.46 11.56 3.00
CA TYR A 8 -16.23 12.59 2.29
C TYR A 8 -16.57 12.22 0.84
N HIS A 9 -15.79 11.32 0.25
CA HIS A 9 -16.05 10.80 -1.09
C HIS A 9 -17.09 9.66 -1.09
N LYS A 10 -17.54 9.18 0.07
CA LYS A 10 -18.60 8.16 0.22
C LYS A 10 -19.97 8.81 0.37
N MET A 11 -21.02 8.04 0.10
CA MET A 11 -22.41 8.45 0.30
C MET A 11 -22.81 8.40 1.78
N ARG A 12 -23.84 9.17 2.17
CA ARG A 12 -24.47 9.07 3.50
C ARG A 12 -25.32 7.80 3.60
N ALA A 13 -25.72 7.44 4.81
CA ALA A 13 -26.65 6.32 5.05
C ALA A 13 -28.01 6.54 4.36
N THR A 14 -28.43 7.79 4.18
CA THR A 14 -29.64 8.19 3.44
C THR A 14 -29.46 8.19 1.92
N SER A 15 -28.31 7.70 1.41
CA SER A 15 -27.91 7.75 0.00
C SER A 15 -27.66 9.16 -0.57
N ASP A 16 -27.69 10.20 0.26
CA ASP A 16 -27.34 11.56 -0.18
C ASP A 16 -25.83 11.70 -0.41
N LYS A 17 -25.46 12.53 -1.38
CA LYS A 17 -24.05 12.87 -1.66
C LYS A 17 -23.47 13.70 -0.50
N ASN A 18 -22.30 13.30 -0.01
CA ASN A 18 -21.57 14.09 0.99
C ASN A 18 -20.89 15.32 0.36
N ALA A 19 -20.92 16.43 1.09
CA ALA A 19 -20.18 17.63 0.74
C ALA A 19 -18.71 17.52 1.18
N ALA A 20 -17.78 17.83 0.28
CA ALA A 20 -16.36 17.94 0.61
C ALA A 20 -16.08 19.32 1.23
N ILE A 21 -16.13 19.42 2.56
CA ILE A 21 -15.99 20.68 3.31
C ILE A 21 -14.55 21.12 3.54
N ARG A 22 -13.56 20.27 3.22
CA ARG A 22 -12.15 20.54 3.45
C ARG A 22 -11.23 19.83 2.46
N LYS A 23 -10.00 20.32 2.35
CA LYS A 23 -8.92 19.64 1.60
C LYS A 23 -8.50 18.34 2.30
N LYS A 24 -7.87 17.44 1.54
CA LYS A 24 -7.20 16.23 2.07
C LYS A 24 -6.10 16.62 3.05
N ARG A 25 -5.99 15.91 4.18
CA ARG A 25 -4.96 16.17 5.20
C ARG A 25 -3.90 15.07 5.21
N LYS A 26 -2.68 15.44 5.63
CA LYS A 26 -1.51 14.52 5.69
C LYS A 26 -1.76 13.28 6.54
N ASN A 27 -2.47 13.42 7.66
CA ASN A 27 -2.77 12.32 8.59
C ASN A 27 -3.76 11.27 8.03
N GLU A 28 -4.44 11.59 6.92
CA GLU A 28 -5.42 10.70 6.27
C GLU A 28 -4.89 10.08 4.98
N LEU A 29 -3.64 10.36 4.60
CA LEU A 29 -3.03 9.73 3.43
C LEU A 29 -2.85 8.23 3.65
N GLY A 30 -3.14 7.45 2.61
CA GLY A 30 -2.87 6.02 2.53
C GLY A 30 -1.52 5.75 1.85
N ASN A 31 -0.96 4.58 2.13
CA ASN A 31 0.23 4.08 1.44
C ASN A 31 -0.18 3.10 0.34
N TRP A 32 0.67 2.98 -0.67
CA TRP A 32 0.52 1.90 -1.65
C TRP A 32 0.83 0.55 -0.99
N PRO A 33 0.06 -0.50 -1.31
CA PRO A 33 0.37 -1.84 -0.83
C PRO A 33 1.74 -2.29 -1.37
N PRO A 34 2.57 -2.97 -0.56
CA PRO A 34 3.85 -3.48 -1.04
C PRO A 34 3.62 -4.56 -2.10
N THR A 35 4.27 -4.45 -3.25
CA THR A 35 4.24 -5.49 -4.28
C THR A 35 5.22 -6.59 -3.89
N SER A 36 4.73 -7.72 -3.39
CA SER A 36 5.54 -8.92 -3.23
C SER A 36 5.34 -9.83 -4.44
N ARG A 37 6.45 -10.22 -5.07
CA ARG A 37 6.48 -11.28 -6.09
C ARG A 37 7.04 -12.53 -5.42
N LEU A 38 6.47 -13.69 -5.71
CA LEU A 38 7.00 -14.98 -5.24
C LEU A 38 8.31 -15.27 -5.99
N ALA A 39 9.44 -14.82 -5.44
CA ALA A 39 10.75 -15.24 -5.90
C ALA A 39 11.16 -16.49 -5.12
N PRO A 40 11.75 -17.53 -5.77
CA PRO A 40 12.39 -18.59 -5.02
C PRO A 40 13.52 -17.98 -4.18
N ALA A 41 13.63 -18.39 -2.92
CA ALA A 41 14.75 -18.02 -2.07
C ALA A 41 16.03 -18.59 -2.71
N VAL A 42 16.83 -17.73 -3.35
CA VAL A 42 18.14 -18.12 -3.88
C VAL A 42 19.06 -18.28 -2.67
N SER A 43 19.15 -19.51 -2.15
CA SER A 43 20.21 -19.89 -1.22
C SER A 43 21.51 -19.90 -1.99
N THR A 44 22.37 -18.91 -1.77
CA THR A 44 23.76 -18.95 -2.23
C THR A 44 24.48 -20.04 -1.45
N VAL A 45 24.63 -21.22 -2.06
CA VAL A 45 25.51 -22.26 -1.55
C VAL A 45 26.94 -21.78 -1.80
N CYS A 46 27.67 -21.45 -0.74
CA CYS A 46 29.10 -21.19 -0.85
C CYS A 46 29.80 -22.53 -1.08
N GLU A 47 30.18 -22.81 -2.32
CA GLU A 47 31.07 -23.92 -2.65
C GLU A 47 32.45 -23.61 -2.04
N THR A 48 32.84 -24.38 -1.03
CA THR A 48 34.22 -24.37 -0.54
C THR A 48 34.99 -25.39 -1.37
N GLU A 49 35.91 -24.90 -2.20
CA GLU A 49 36.83 -25.75 -2.96
C GLU A 49 37.69 -26.58 -1.99
N VAL A 50 37.49 -27.89 -1.93
CA VAL A 50 38.43 -28.83 -1.32
C VAL A 50 39.37 -29.32 -2.42
N LYS A 51 40.60 -28.82 -2.42
CA LYS A 51 41.69 -29.40 -3.24
C LYS A 51 42.15 -30.70 -2.59
N ILE A 52 42.05 -31.80 -3.34
CA ILE A 52 42.69 -33.10 -3.05
C ILE A 52 44.12 -33.04 -3.58
#